data_AF-A0AA36H7M7-F1
#
_entry.id   AF-A0AA36H7M7-F1
#
_cell.length_a   1.000
_cell.length_b   1.000
_cell.length_c   1.000
_cell.angle_alpha   90.00
_cell.angle_beta   90.00
_cell.angle_gamma   90.00
#
_symmetry.space_group_name_H-M   'P 1'
#
loop_
_entity.id
_entity.type
_entity.pdbx_description
1 polymer ?
#
loop_
_entity_poly.entity_id
_entity_poly.type
_entity_poly.pdbx_seq_one_letter_code
_entity_poly.pdbx_strand_id
1 'polypeptide(L)'
;MRLSSRLCSALLHFHNPTLWPAELKAGVLAGCRVIPNFVTEEEEAELLREVEPHMKRLRYEKNHWDDAIHLYREREQRRWSPANEKIIQRIRELHHLRSGDQPLSLPENATSFPPDAEHLTSVHILDLHKDGLIKPHIDAVRYCGDVISGLCLLSDAVMRLRHKDRKDELIVDMLAPRRGLYRMGEVGRYEFTHETLSNEESFFEGKKIEKVRRISIICRDLPHPENRADNSAIRMQPIPEAA
;
A
#
# COMPACT_ATOMS: atom_id res chain seq x y z
N MET A 1 -0.24 -15.71 -17.70
CA MET A 1 -0.58 -14.70 -18.73
C MET A 1 0.33 -13.50 -18.50
N ARG A 2 1.34 -13.27 -19.35
CA ARG A 2 2.28 -12.14 -19.17
C ARG A 2 1.52 -10.84 -19.42
N LEU A 3 1.21 -10.10 -18.37
CA LEU A 3 0.67 -8.74 -18.49
C LEU A 3 1.73 -7.90 -19.22
N SER A 4 1.38 -7.42 -20.40
CA SER A 4 2.21 -6.50 -21.19
C SER A 4 2.49 -5.24 -20.36
N SER A 5 3.76 -4.82 -20.30
CA SER A 5 4.20 -3.62 -19.55
C SER A 5 3.41 -2.35 -19.92
N ARG A 6 2.78 -2.33 -21.09
CA ARG A 6 1.92 -1.23 -21.56
C ARG A 6 0.63 -1.04 -20.76
N LEU A 7 0.07 -2.10 -20.15
CA LEU A 7 -1.14 -1.99 -19.31
C LEU A 7 -0.83 -1.43 -17.92
N CYS A 8 0.35 -1.73 -17.38
CA CYS A 8 0.77 -1.21 -16.06
C CYS A 8 1.10 0.28 -16.09
N SER A 9 1.59 0.84 -17.22
CA SER A 9 1.86 2.28 -17.33
C SER A 9 0.61 3.13 -17.54
N ALA A 10 -0.52 2.53 -17.95
CA ALA A 10 -1.77 3.26 -18.19
C ALA A 10 -2.47 3.75 -16.91
N LEU A 11 -2.02 3.27 -15.75
CA LEU A 11 -2.58 3.62 -14.44
C LEU A 11 -1.69 4.62 -13.68
N LEU A 12 -0.63 5.12 -14.30
CA LEU A 12 0.22 6.18 -13.79
C LEU A 12 0.10 7.42 -14.68
N HIS A 13 -0.31 8.54 -14.11
CA HIS A 13 -0.44 9.82 -14.81
C HIS A 13 0.56 10.83 -14.25
N PHE A 14 1.53 11.22 -15.08
CA PHE A 14 2.54 12.22 -14.73
C PHE A 14 2.04 13.62 -15.10
N HIS A 15 1.86 14.47 -14.08
CA HIS A 15 1.55 15.88 -14.29
C HIS A 15 2.81 16.64 -14.72
N ASN A 16 2.64 17.76 -15.43
CA ASN A 16 3.72 18.62 -15.90
C ASN A 16 4.88 17.83 -16.56
N PRO A 17 4.62 16.97 -17.56
CA PRO A 17 5.60 15.99 -18.04
C PRO A 17 6.92 16.58 -18.55
N THR A 18 6.94 17.87 -18.91
CA THR A 18 8.13 18.61 -19.35
C THR A 18 9.08 18.99 -18.20
N LEU A 19 8.61 19.01 -16.95
CA LEU A 19 9.40 19.38 -15.78
C LEU A 19 10.16 18.20 -15.15
N TRP A 20 9.89 16.96 -15.61
CA TRP A 20 10.43 15.73 -15.04
C TRP A 20 11.85 15.44 -15.54
N PRO A 21 12.84 15.34 -14.63
CA PRO A 21 14.13 14.76 -14.98
C PRO A 21 13.96 13.32 -15.47
N ALA A 22 14.65 12.95 -16.55
CA ALA A 22 14.48 11.65 -17.20
C ALA A 22 14.77 10.48 -16.26
N GLU A 23 15.85 10.57 -15.47
CA GLU A 23 16.25 9.54 -14.51
C GLU A 23 15.22 9.38 -13.39
N LEU A 24 14.71 10.49 -12.83
CA LEU A 24 13.71 10.46 -11.78
C LEU A 24 12.40 9.84 -12.28
N LYS A 25 11.96 10.23 -13.48
CA LYS A 25 10.76 9.66 -14.11
C LYS A 25 10.92 8.16 -14.37
N ALA A 26 12.08 7.72 -14.86
CA ALA A 26 12.40 6.31 -15.05
C ALA A 26 12.40 5.56 -13.70
N GLY A 27 12.96 6.15 -12.66
CA GLY A 27 12.95 5.60 -11.29
C GLY A 27 11.54 5.41 -10.74
N VAL A 28 10.64 6.38 -10.94
CA VAL A 28 9.23 6.24 -10.55
C VAL A 28 8.54 5.15 -11.37
N LEU A 29 8.73 5.11 -12.70
CA LEU A 29 8.14 4.08 -13.56
C LEU A 29 8.64 2.66 -13.22
N ALA A 30 9.87 2.55 -12.70
CA ALA A 30 10.44 1.30 -12.21
C ALA A 30 9.91 0.93 -10.82
N GLY A 31 9.83 1.88 -9.89
CA GLY A 31 9.43 1.61 -8.50
C GLY A 31 7.92 1.55 -8.27
N CYS A 32 7.13 2.24 -9.09
CA CYS A 32 5.69 2.37 -8.93
C CYS A 32 4.94 1.67 -10.06
N ARG A 33 3.98 0.81 -9.69
CA ARG A 33 3.12 0.12 -10.66
C ARG A 33 1.77 -0.22 -10.04
N VAL A 34 0.76 -0.34 -10.89
CA VAL A 34 -0.56 -0.86 -10.50
C VAL A 34 -0.89 -2.07 -11.37
N ILE A 35 -1.35 -3.13 -10.72
CA ILE A 35 -1.80 -4.37 -11.35
C ILE A 35 -3.32 -4.44 -11.17
N PRO A 36 -4.13 -4.15 -12.19
CA PRO A 36 -5.58 -4.24 -12.09
C PRO A 36 -6.03 -5.69 -12.02
N ASN A 37 -7.19 -5.94 -11.39
CA ASN A 37 -7.77 -7.29 -11.22
C ASN A 37 -6.75 -8.30 -10.69
N PHE A 38 -5.93 -7.88 -9.72
CA PHE A 38 -4.95 -8.74 -9.08
C PHE A 38 -5.63 -9.85 -8.29
N VAL A 39 -6.79 -9.58 -7.67
CA VAL A 39 -7.67 -10.60 -7.11
C VAL A 39 -8.95 -10.76 -7.94
N THR A 40 -9.52 -11.97 -7.92
CA THR A 40 -10.86 -12.21 -8.48
C THR A 40 -11.96 -11.68 -7.57
N GLU A 41 -13.22 -11.73 -8.02
CA GLU A 41 -14.36 -11.31 -7.18
C GLU A 41 -14.57 -12.28 -6.01
N GLU A 42 -14.32 -13.57 -6.23
CA GLU A 42 -14.39 -14.61 -5.21
C GLU A 42 -13.28 -14.45 -4.17
N GLU A 43 -12.06 -14.13 -4.60
CA GLU A 43 -10.93 -13.84 -3.73
C GLU A 43 -11.19 -12.57 -2.88
N GLU A 44 -11.73 -11.50 -3.49
CA GLU A 44 -12.15 -10.31 -2.74
C GLU A 44 -13.25 -10.65 -1.71
N ALA A 45 -14.25 -11.45 -2.09
CA ALA A 45 -15.32 -11.86 -1.18
C ALA A 45 -14.79 -12.72 -0.01
N GLU A 46 -13.81 -13.58 -0.24
CA GLU A 46 -13.14 -14.39 0.80
C GLU A 46 -12.36 -13.51 1.77
N LEU A 47 -11.60 -12.53 1.26
CA LEU A 47 -10.88 -11.57 2.09
C LEU A 47 -11.85 -10.76 2.96
N LEU A 48 -12.94 -10.27 2.37
CA LEU A 48 -13.94 -9.50 3.11
C LEU A 48 -14.66 -10.36 4.15
N ARG A 49 -14.95 -11.64 3.89
CA ARG A 49 -15.56 -12.53 4.88
C ARG A 49 -14.72 -12.67 6.14
N GLU A 50 -13.40 -12.69 5.97
CA GLU A 50 -12.46 -12.77 7.09
C GLU A 50 -12.25 -11.41 7.77
N VAL A 51 -12.09 -10.32 6.99
CA VAL A 51 -11.73 -9.00 7.52
C VAL A 51 -12.91 -8.26 8.15
N GLU A 52 -14.09 -8.32 7.53
CA GLU A 52 -15.25 -7.49 7.86
C GLU A 52 -15.76 -7.67 9.31
N PRO A 53 -15.85 -8.90 9.88
CA PRO A 53 -16.32 -9.08 11.25
C PRO A 53 -15.46 -8.37 12.30
N HIS A 54 -14.16 -8.22 12.03
CA HIS A 54 -13.23 -7.50 12.90
C HIS A 54 -13.35 -6.00 12.71
N MET A 55 -13.32 -5.52 11.45
CA MET A 55 -13.38 -4.08 11.15
C MET A 55 -14.67 -3.45 11.67
N LYS A 56 -15.82 -4.13 11.53
CA LYS A 56 -17.12 -3.62 12.01
C LYS A 56 -17.18 -3.32 13.52
N ARG A 57 -16.32 -3.97 14.32
CA ARG A 57 -16.24 -3.73 15.78
C ARG A 57 -15.46 -2.46 16.13
N LEU A 58 -14.63 -1.98 15.21
CA LEU A 58 -13.84 -0.76 15.38
C LEU A 58 -14.65 0.47 14.98
N ARG A 59 -14.47 1.56 15.73
CA ARG A 59 -15.05 2.86 15.42
C ARG A 59 -14.16 3.60 14.43
N TYR A 60 -14.76 4.45 13.59
CA TYR A 60 -13.98 5.37 12.78
C TYR A 60 -13.34 6.44 13.67
N GLU A 61 -12.03 6.59 13.54
CA GLU A 61 -11.23 7.62 14.16
C GLU A 61 -11.19 8.86 13.26
N LYS A 62 -11.29 10.04 13.88
CA LYS A 62 -11.32 11.30 13.13
C LYS A 62 -9.94 11.74 12.69
N ASN A 63 -8.93 11.54 13.54
CA ASN A 63 -7.53 11.91 13.30
C ASN A 63 -6.62 10.80 13.86
N HIS A 64 -5.57 10.43 13.12
CA HIS A 64 -4.45 9.62 13.61
C HIS A 64 -3.48 10.50 14.43
N TRP A 65 -2.60 9.90 15.25
CA TRP A 65 -1.70 10.66 16.14
C TRP A 65 -0.67 11.54 15.40
N ASP A 66 -0.36 11.19 14.16
CA ASP A 66 0.49 11.99 13.25
C ASP A 66 -0.32 12.85 12.25
N ASP A 67 -1.65 12.89 12.40
CA ASP A 67 -2.61 13.61 11.56
C ASP A 67 -2.61 13.19 10.06
N ALA A 68 -2.02 12.03 9.70
CA ALA A 68 -1.91 11.59 8.32
C ALA A 68 -3.22 10.97 7.77
N ILE A 69 -4.05 10.37 8.61
CA ILE A 69 -5.26 9.64 8.18
C ILE A 69 -6.51 10.20 8.87
N HIS A 70 -7.58 10.41 8.09
CA HIS A 70 -8.87 10.90 8.56
C HIS A 70 -10.02 9.96 8.23
N LEU A 71 -10.95 9.81 9.18
CA LEU A 71 -12.16 8.97 9.07
C LEU A 71 -11.81 7.55 8.61
N TYR A 72 -10.96 6.90 9.39
CA TYR A 72 -10.48 5.55 9.14
C TYR A 72 -10.67 4.68 10.37
N ARG A 73 -10.52 3.38 10.19
CA ARG A 73 -10.27 2.42 11.27
C ARG A 73 -9.28 1.41 10.75
N GLU A 74 -8.40 0.94 11.62
CA GLU A 74 -7.30 0.08 11.19
C GLU A 74 -7.01 -1.00 12.21
N ARG A 75 -6.32 -2.03 11.72
CA ARG A 75 -5.74 -3.06 12.58
C ARG A 75 -4.62 -3.77 11.86
N GLU A 76 -3.84 -4.46 12.65
CA GLU A 76 -2.83 -5.40 12.20
C GLU A 76 -3.38 -6.84 12.25
N GLN A 77 -3.04 -7.64 11.23
CA GLN A 77 -3.40 -9.06 11.17
C GLN A 77 -2.21 -9.92 10.76
N ARG A 78 -1.88 -10.90 11.61
CA ARG A 78 -0.77 -11.84 11.40
C ARG A 78 -1.20 -13.19 10.83
N ARG A 79 -2.39 -13.65 11.20
CA ARG A 79 -2.92 -14.97 10.83
C ARG A 79 -4.03 -14.79 9.81
N TRP A 80 -3.97 -15.55 8.73
CA TRP A 80 -4.99 -15.58 7.70
C TRP A 80 -5.56 -16.99 7.55
N SER A 81 -6.80 -17.10 7.08
CA SER A 81 -7.33 -18.40 6.66
C SER A 81 -6.45 -19.02 5.56
N PRO A 82 -6.43 -20.36 5.38
CA PRO A 82 -5.64 -20.98 4.32
C PRO A 82 -5.98 -20.49 2.90
N ALA A 83 -7.21 -19.99 2.67
CA ALA A 83 -7.60 -19.39 1.41
C ALA A 83 -6.96 -18.00 1.23
N ASN A 84 -7.07 -17.14 2.24
CA ASN A 84 -6.54 -15.77 2.16
C ASN A 84 -5.01 -15.71 2.29
N GLU A 85 -4.38 -16.62 3.02
CA GLU A 85 -2.92 -16.70 3.12
C GLU A 85 -2.28 -16.89 1.72
N LYS A 86 -2.92 -17.64 0.82
CA LYS A 86 -2.44 -17.78 -0.57
C LYS A 86 -2.40 -16.45 -1.30
N ILE A 87 -3.39 -15.58 -1.05
CA ILE A 87 -3.44 -14.23 -1.65
C ILE A 87 -2.34 -13.36 -1.05
N ILE A 88 -2.17 -13.39 0.28
CA ILE A 88 -1.11 -12.65 0.98
C ILE A 88 0.28 -13.08 0.47
N GLN A 89 0.51 -14.37 0.27
CA GLN A 89 1.76 -14.88 -0.31
C GLN A 89 1.96 -14.39 -1.75
N ARG A 90 0.91 -14.40 -2.58
CA ARG A 90 0.99 -13.83 -3.95
C ARG A 90 1.36 -12.33 -3.94
N ILE A 91 0.86 -11.57 -2.96
CA ILE A 91 1.26 -10.16 -2.78
C ILE A 91 2.75 -10.07 -2.43
N ARG A 92 3.22 -10.88 -1.47
CA ARG A 92 4.63 -10.90 -1.04
C ARG A 92 5.58 -11.30 -2.17
N GLU A 93 5.25 -12.32 -2.95
CA GLU A 93 6.04 -12.73 -4.12
C GLU A 93 6.22 -11.57 -5.11
N LEU A 94 5.16 -10.83 -5.42
CA LEU A 94 5.24 -9.65 -6.30
C LEU A 94 5.90 -8.44 -5.66
N HIS A 95 5.85 -8.33 -4.33
CA HIS A 95 6.48 -7.27 -3.56
C HIS A 95 8.00 -7.32 -3.72
N HIS A 96 8.57 -8.52 -3.66
CA HIS A 96 10.01 -8.76 -3.76
C HIS A 96 10.57 -8.66 -5.20
N LEU A 97 9.72 -8.63 -6.23
CA LEU A 97 10.16 -8.39 -7.60
C LEU A 97 10.57 -6.92 -7.78
N ARG A 98 11.86 -6.62 -7.58
CA ARG A 98 12.49 -5.35 -7.97
C ARG A 98 12.49 -5.18 -9.49
N SER A 99 12.60 -3.95 -9.94
CA SER A 99 12.69 -3.64 -11.37
C SER A 99 14.04 -4.06 -11.94
N GLY A 100 14.03 -5.11 -12.77
CA GLY A 100 15.22 -5.65 -13.45
C GLY A 100 15.76 -6.95 -12.85
N ASP A 101 15.25 -7.38 -11.69
CA ASP A 101 15.67 -8.62 -11.06
C ASP A 101 15.01 -9.84 -11.73
N GLN A 102 15.79 -10.89 -11.96
CA GLN A 102 15.25 -12.24 -12.11
C GLN A 102 14.52 -12.61 -10.80
N PRO A 103 13.46 -13.43 -10.84
CA PRO A 103 12.85 -13.92 -9.61
C PRO A 103 13.96 -14.51 -8.75
N LEU A 104 14.27 -13.86 -7.62
CA LEU A 104 15.11 -14.50 -6.64
C LEU A 104 14.32 -15.72 -6.21
N SER A 105 14.81 -16.92 -6.53
CA SER A 105 14.25 -18.15 -6.01
C SER A 105 14.11 -17.93 -4.52
N LEU A 106 12.87 -17.83 -4.03
CA LEU A 106 12.62 -18.04 -2.62
C LEU A 106 13.35 -19.35 -2.30
N PRO A 107 14.26 -19.38 -1.31
CA PRO A 107 14.92 -20.64 -0.97
C PRO A 107 13.82 -21.69 -0.82
N GLU A 108 14.04 -22.93 -1.25
CA GLU A 108 13.03 -24.01 -1.20
C GLU A 108 12.43 -24.23 0.22
N ASN A 109 13.05 -23.58 1.22
CA ASN A 109 12.70 -23.55 2.63
C ASN A 109 12.00 -22.24 3.07
N ALA A 110 11.57 -21.37 2.15
CA ALA A 110 10.84 -20.13 2.45
C ALA A 110 9.37 -20.39 2.83
N THR A 111 9.03 -21.63 3.16
CA THR A 111 7.86 -21.96 3.95
C THR A 111 8.13 -21.59 5.40
N SER A 112 7.49 -20.52 5.84
CA SER A 112 7.62 -19.88 7.15
C SER A 112 8.83 -18.96 7.26
N PHE A 113 8.56 -17.67 7.14
CA PHE A 113 9.33 -16.66 7.86
C PHE A 113 9.56 -17.16 9.29
N PRO A 114 10.78 -17.00 9.85
CA PRO A 114 11.06 -17.51 11.18
C PRO A 114 10.09 -16.82 12.17
N PRO A 115 9.63 -17.50 13.24
CA PRO A 115 8.55 -17.00 14.11
C PRO A 115 8.77 -15.59 14.70
N ASP A 116 10.03 -15.16 14.73
CA ASP A 116 10.61 -13.90 15.19
C ASP A 116 10.69 -12.80 14.12
N ALA A 117 10.34 -13.07 12.85
CA ALA A 117 10.12 -12.08 11.81
C ALA A 117 8.76 -11.35 11.99
N GLU A 118 8.49 -10.90 13.22
CA GLU A 118 7.18 -10.38 13.65
C GLU A 118 6.65 -9.23 12.79
N HIS A 119 7.54 -8.44 12.17
CA HIS A 119 7.16 -7.29 11.34
C HIS A 119 6.82 -7.64 9.88
N LEU A 120 7.35 -8.74 9.29
CA LEU A 120 6.96 -9.18 7.93
C LEU A 120 5.60 -9.90 7.92
N THR A 121 5.22 -10.44 9.08
CA THR A 121 4.00 -11.23 9.22
C THR A 121 2.77 -10.36 9.48
N SER A 122 2.95 -9.16 10.04
CA SER A 122 1.87 -8.23 10.31
C SER A 122 1.44 -7.52 9.03
N VAL A 123 0.20 -7.79 8.60
CA VAL A 123 -0.41 -7.15 7.45
C VAL A 123 -1.36 -6.05 7.95
N HIS A 124 -1.13 -4.84 7.47
CA HIS A 124 -1.91 -3.68 7.87
C HIS A 124 -3.24 -3.66 7.09
N ILE A 125 -4.36 -3.65 7.81
CA ILE A 125 -5.70 -3.52 7.23
C ILE A 125 -6.23 -2.13 7.56
N LEU A 126 -6.40 -1.31 6.53
CA LEU A 126 -6.93 0.04 6.64
C LEU A 126 -8.31 0.11 6.00
N ASP A 127 -9.33 0.51 6.76
CA ASP A 127 -10.70 0.72 6.28
C ASP A 127 -11.04 2.21 6.34
N LEU A 128 -11.18 2.81 5.17
CA LEU A 128 -11.40 4.23 4.96
C LEU A 128 -12.88 4.49 4.66
N HIS A 129 -13.46 5.46 5.37
CA HIS A 129 -14.81 5.93 5.08
C HIS A 129 -14.87 6.59 3.68
N LYS A 130 -16.07 6.70 3.10
CA LYS A 130 -16.26 7.40 1.81
C LYS A 130 -15.71 8.82 1.83
N ASP A 131 -15.85 9.51 2.96
CA ASP A 131 -15.38 10.88 3.19
C ASP A 131 -13.99 10.92 3.86
N GLY A 132 -13.38 9.75 4.12
CA GLY A 132 -12.03 9.67 4.66
C GLY A 132 -10.96 9.94 3.61
N LEU A 133 -9.79 10.35 4.05
CA LEU A 133 -8.63 10.60 3.19
C LEU A 133 -7.34 10.28 3.93
N ILE A 134 -6.27 10.11 3.16
CA ILE A 134 -4.91 10.00 3.68
C ILE A 134 -4.16 11.21 3.16
N LYS A 135 -3.67 12.08 4.03
CA LYS A 135 -2.89 13.27 3.69
C LYS A 135 -1.50 12.91 3.14
N PRO A 136 -0.82 13.83 2.44
CA PRO A 136 0.55 13.60 1.96
C PRO A 136 1.52 13.25 3.08
N HIS A 137 2.11 12.05 3.04
CA HIS A 137 3.10 11.60 4.01
C HIS A 137 4.11 10.63 3.39
N ILE A 138 5.22 10.40 4.10
CA ILE A 138 6.23 9.37 3.76
C ILE A 138 6.26 8.39 4.92
N ASP A 139 6.06 7.09 4.63
CA ASP A 139 6.10 6.04 5.66
C ASP A 139 7.44 6.06 6.39
N ALA A 140 7.39 6.02 7.72
CA ALA A 140 8.59 6.10 8.55
C ALA A 140 9.55 4.94 8.28
N VAL A 141 10.83 5.26 8.02
CA VAL A 141 11.89 4.27 7.73
C VAL A 141 12.16 3.31 8.89
N ARG A 142 11.70 3.64 10.10
CA ARG A 142 11.77 2.77 11.29
C ARG A 142 10.82 1.58 11.23
N TYR A 143 9.75 1.67 10.43
CA TYR A 143 8.68 0.66 10.37
C TYR A 143 8.51 0.05 8.98
N CYS A 144 9.07 0.66 7.94
CA CYS A 144 8.91 0.22 6.55
C CYS A 144 10.23 0.30 5.77
N GLY A 145 10.58 -0.79 5.09
CA GLY A 145 11.69 -0.88 4.14
C GLY A 145 11.39 -0.23 2.79
N ASP A 146 11.98 -0.79 1.74
CA ASP A 146 12.04 -0.18 0.40
C ASP A 146 10.71 -0.20 -0.37
N VAL A 147 9.80 -1.11 -0.04
CA VAL A 147 8.59 -1.38 -0.82
C VAL A 147 7.35 -1.39 0.05
N ILE A 148 6.26 -0.86 -0.50
CA ILE A 148 4.90 -0.91 0.03
C ILE A 148 4.00 -1.48 -1.08
N SER A 149 3.23 -2.52 -0.77
CA SER A 149 2.19 -3.05 -1.66
C SER A 149 0.83 -2.98 -0.97
N GLY A 150 -0.18 -2.44 -1.65
CA GLY A 150 -1.54 -2.37 -1.12
C GLY A 150 -2.57 -2.95 -2.07
N LEU A 151 -3.29 -3.98 -1.60
CA LEU A 151 -4.43 -4.54 -2.28
C LEU A 151 -5.67 -3.69 -1.99
N CYS A 152 -6.36 -3.24 -3.03
CA CYS A 152 -7.51 -2.35 -2.95
C CYS A 152 -8.81 -3.14 -3.02
N LEU A 153 -9.69 -3.01 -2.03
CA LEU A 153 -11.00 -3.68 -1.98
C LEU A 153 -12.14 -2.66 -1.90
N LEU A 154 -13.35 -3.09 -2.29
CA LEU A 154 -14.61 -2.35 -2.28
C LEU A 154 -14.74 -1.18 -3.27
N SER A 155 -13.72 -0.33 -3.40
CA SER A 155 -13.80 0.84 -4.29
C SER A 155 -12.45 1.28 -4.87
N ASP A 156 -12.56 1.97 -6.01
CA ASP A 156 -11.46 2.64 -6.66
C ASP A 156 -11.02 3.87 -5.86
N ALA A 157 -9.76 4.26 -6.00
CA ALA A 157 -9.25 5.52 -5.49
C ALA A 157 -8.12 6.06 -6.36
N VAL A 158 -7.86 7.36 -6.22
CA VAL A 158 -6.64 7.98 -6.76
C VAL A 158 -5.64 8.14 -5.61
N MET A 159 -4.47 7.54 -5.79
CA MET A 159 -3.32 7.80 -4.94
C MET A 159 -2.44 8.85 -5.63
N ARG A 160 -2.10 9.92 -4.94
CA ARG A 160 -1.23 10.97 -5.49
C ARG A 160 0.12 10.92 -4.83
N LEU A 161 1.18 10.99 -5.63
CA LEU A 161 2.55 11.07 -5.18
C LEU A 161 3.12 12.44 -5.54
N ARG A 162 3.72 13.13 -4.57
CA ARG A 162 4.33 14.47 -4.75
C ARG A 162 5.78 14.45 -4.30
N HIS A 163 6.69 14.96 -5.13
CA HIS A 163 8.10 15.01 -4.77
C HIS A 163 8.30 15.87 -3.50
N LYS A 164 9.07 15.38 -2.54
CA LYS A 164 9.22 16.01 -1.22
C LYS A 164 9.70 17.47 -1.29
N ASP A 165 10.54 17.80 -2.27
CA ASP A 165 11.10 19.15 -2.47
C ASP A 165 10.44 19.96 -3.60
N ARG A 166 9.70 19.32 -4.51
CA ARG A 166 9.12 19.93 -5.73
C ARG A 166 7.63 19.59 -5.84
N LYS A 167 6.89 19.83 -4.76
CA LYS A 167 5.56 19.27 -4.47
C LYS A 167 4.46 19.65 -5.48
N ASP A 168 4.59 20.81 -6.11
CA ASP A 168 3.62 21.34 -7.08
C ASP A 168 4.03 21.10 -8.53
N GLU A 169 5.29 20.72 -8.75
CA GLU A 169 5.85 20.53 -10.09
C GLU A 169 5.88 19.05 -10.48
N LEU A 170 6.34 18.20 -9.57
CA LEU A 170 6.58 16.77 -9.80
C LEU A 170 5.53 15.95 -9.07
N ILE A 171 4.42 15.72 -9.77
CA ILE A 171 3.25 14.99 -9.25
C ILE A 171 2.95 13.82 -10.19
N VAL A 172 2.74 12.64 -9.61
CA VAL A 172 2.24 11.48 -10.34
C VAL A 172 1.01 10.93 -9.61
N ASP A 173 -0.09 10.76 -10.34
CA ASP A 173 -1.28 10.09 -9.86
C ASP A 173 -1.23 8.61 -10.25
N MET A 174 -1.64 7.75 -9.34
CA MET A 174 -1.81 6.32 -9.52
C MET A 174 -3.30 5.99 -9.37
N LEU A 175 -3.93 5.49 -10.43
CA LEU A 175 -5.28 4.94 -10.32
C LEU A 175 -5.21 3.58 -9.64
N ALA A 176 -5.79 3.47 -8.45
CA ALA A 176 -5.83 2.26 -7.65
C ALA A 176 -7.24 1.64 -7.71
N PRO A 177 -7.53 0.80 -8.73
CA PRO A 177 -8.85 0.23 -8.91
C PRO A 177 -9.15 -0.83 -7.85
N ARG A 178 -10.43 -1.03 -7.56
CA ARG A 178 -10.94 -2.17 -6.79
C ARG A 178 -10.38 -3.47 -7.36
N ARG A 179 -10.00 -4.39 -6.47
CA ARG A 179 -9.27 -5.64 -6.73
C ARG A 179 -7.88 -5.46 -7.32
N GLY A 180 -7.40 -4.22 -7.47
CA GLY A 180 -6.06 -3.92 -7.94
C GLY A 180 -5.01 -3.96 -6.82
N LEU A 181 -3.77 -4.26 -7.18
CA LEU A 181 -2.61 -4.18 -6.32
C LEU A 181 -1.73 -3.02 -6.77
N TYR A 182 -1.54 -2.01 -5.93
CA TYR A 182 -0.48 -1.02 -6.15
C TYR A 182 0.81 -1.47 -5.48
N ARG A 183 1.94 -1.13 -6.09
CA ARG A 183 3.28 -1.18 -5.50
C ARG A 183 3.89 0.20 -5.59
N MET A 184 4.49 0.65 -4.49
CA MET A 184 5.33 1.83 -4.42
C MET A 184 6.65 1.41 -3.81
N GLY A 185 7.75 1.70 -4.49
CA GLY A 185 9.07 1.33 -4.02
C GLY A 185 10.14 2.33 -4.41
N GLU A 186 11.29 2.17 -3.76
CA GLU A 186 12.53 2.86 -4.08
C GLU A 186 12.32 4.39 -4.12
N VAL A 187 12.61 5.05 -5.25
CA VAL A 187 12.42 6.49 -5.44
C VAL A 187 10.99 6.93 -5.07
N GLY A 188 9.97 6.17 -5.48
CA GLY A 188 8.58 6.50 -5.17
C GLY A 188 8.25 6.44 -3.68
N ARG A 189 8.97 5.60 -2.90
CA ARG A 189 8.75 5.41 -1.46
C ARG A 189 9.52 6.41 -0.59
N TYR A 190 10.68 6.89 -1.06
CA TYR A 190 11.57 7.76 -0.26
C TYR A 190 11.54 9.23 -0.69
N GLU A 191 11.34 9.51 -1.98
CA GLU A 191 11.43 10.86 -2.53
C GLU A 191 10.07 11.51 -2.75
N PHE A 192 8.99 10.74 -2.61
CA PHE A 192 7.62 11.22 -2.81
C PHE A 192 6.76 10.98 -1.56
N THR A 193 6.04 12.01 -1.14
CA THR A 193 4.90 11.81 -0.25
C THR A 193 3.81 11.09 -1.03
N HIS A 194 3.00 10.28 -0.36
CA HIS A 194 1.81 9.67 -0.94
C HIS A 194 0.56 10.04 -0.14
N GLU A 195 -0.56 10.13 -0.85
CA GLU A 195 -1.88 10.47 -0.30
C GLU A 195 -2.97 9.66 -1.01
N THR A 196 -4.10 9.42 -0.35
CA THR A 196 -5.32 8.91 -0.97
C THR A 196 -6.34 10.02 -0.97
N LEU A 197 -6.71 10.48 -2.17
CA LEU A 197 -7.49 11.71 -2.35
C LEU A 197 -8.91 11.59 -1.80
N SER A 198 -9.44 12.74 -1.37
CA SER A 198 -10.86 12.95 -1.04
C SER A 198 -11.72 12.92 -2.31
N ASN A 199 -13.04 12.78 -2.17
CA ASN A 199 -13.96 12.76 -3.33
C ASN A 199 -14.05 14.11 -4.06
N GLU A 200 -13.65 15.19 -3.40
CA GLU A 200 -13.57 16.54 -3.94
C GLU A 200 -12.40 16.68 -4.93
N GLU A 201 -11.30 15.97 -4.67
CA GLU A 201 -10.04 16.09 -5.44
C GLU A 201 -9.70 14.84 -6.27
N SER A 202 -10.45 13.75 -6.10
CA SER A 202 -10.21 12.46 -6.75
C SER A 202 -10.58 12.48 -8.24
N PHE A 203 -9.63 12.95 -9.04
CA PHE A 203 -9.66 12.93 -10.50
C PHE A 203 -8.43 12.20 -11.05
N PHE A 204 -8.64 11.35 -12.04
CA PHE A 204 -7.57 10.69 -12.80
C PHE A 204 -7.76 11.00 -14.28
N GLU A 205 -6.77 11.65 -14.90
CA GLU A 205 -6.81 12.09 -16.31
C GLU A 205 -8.09 12.89 -16.65
N GLY A 206 -8.50 13.78 -15.74
CA GLY A 206 -9.70 14.62 -15.88
C GLY A 206 -11.02 13.89 -15.61
N LYS A 207 -11.01 12.59 -15.34
CA LYS A 207 -12.21 11.82 -14.98
C LYS A 207 -12.35 11.73 -13.47
N LYS A 208 -13.54 12.05 -12.95
CA LYS A 208 -13.83 11.90 -11.52
C LYS A 208 -13.85 10.42 -11.13
N ILE A 209 -13.13 10.06 -10.08
CA ILE A 209 -13.11 8.72 -9.50
C ILE A 209 -13.77 8.81 -8.13
N GLU A 210 -15.00 8.30 -8.02
CA GLU A 210 -15.76 8.34 -6.77
C GLU A 210 -15.34 7.20 -5.84
N LYS A 211 -14.78 7.57 -4.69
CA LYS A 211 -14.41 6.66 -3.61
C LYS A 211 -15.59 6.51 -2.65
N VAL A 212 -16.09 5.30 -2.50
CA VAL A 212 -17.00 4.94 -1.40
C VAL A 212 -16.19 4.40 -0.22
N ARG A 213 -16.74 3.50 0.60
CA ARG A 213 -15.93 2.79 1.58
C ARG A 213 -14.82 2.00 0.87
N ARG A 214 -13.60 2.06 1.39
CA ARG A 214 -12.43 1.42 0.79
C ARG A 214 -11.64 0.67 1.85
N ILE A 215 -11.34 -0.61 1.61
CA ILE A 215 -10.41 -1.36 2.45
C ILE A 215 -9.10 -1.56 1.68
N SER A 216 -7.98 -1.36 2.36
CA SER A 216 -6.65 -1.70 1.86
C SER A 216 -6.01 -2.76 2.74
N ILE A 217 -5.44 -3.79 2.11
CA ILE A 217 -4.58 -4.78 2.75
C ILE A 217 -3.16 -4.48 2.33
N ILE A 218 -2.35 -3.98 3.25
CA ILE A 218 -1.06 -3.34 3.00
C ILE A 218 0.05 -4.22 3.57
N CYS A 219 0.95 -4.63 2.68
CA CYS A 219 2.18 -5.35 3.02
C CYS A 219 3.38 -4.39 2.87
N ARG A 220 4.29 -4.45 3.84
CA ARG A 220 5.51 -3.65 3.88
C ARG A 220 6.72 -4.55 4.08
N ASP A 221 7.85 -4.16 3.49
CA ASP A 221 9.14 -4.78 3.77
C ASP A 221 9.66 -4.39 5.15
N LEU A 222 10.56 -5.20 5.70
CA LEU A 222 11.26 -4.84 6.93
C LEU A 222 12.08 -3.57 6.73
N PRO A 223 12.14 -2.69 7.75
CA PRO A 223 13.12 -1.62 7.78
C PRO A 223 14.54 -2.19 7.64
N HIS A 224 15.41 -1.43 6.96
CA HIS A 224 16.83 -1.76 6.85
C HIS A 224 17.47 -1.88 8.25
N PRO A 225 18.45 -2.77 8.44
CA PRO A 225 19.05 -3.03 9.77
C PRO A 225 19.49 -1.78 10.52
N GLU A 226 20.05 -0.78 9.84
CA GLU A 226 20.49 0.49 10.42
C GLU A 226 19.35 1.37 10.95
N ASN A 227 18.12 1.13 10.48
CA ASN A 227 16.92 1.86 10.89
C ASN A 227 16.11 1.12 11.97
N ARG A 228 16.49 -0.12 12.31
CA ARG A 228 15.87 -0.89 13.40
C ARG A 228 16.38 -0.32 14.71
N ALA A 229 15.49 0.27 15.51
CA ALA A 229 15.85 0.67 16.87
C ALA A 229 16.31 -0.56 17.67
N ASP A 230 17.29 -0.38 18.55
CA ASP A 230 17.64 -1.40 19.54
C ASP A 230 16.36 -1.82 20.29
N ASN A 231 16.08 -3.12 20.35
CA ASN A 231 14.83 -3.71 20.86
C ASN A 231 14.46 -3.28 22.30
N SER A 232 15.31 -2.54 23.01
CA SER A 232 15.10 -2.08 24.38
C SER A 232 14.26 -0.80 24.51
N ALA A 233 14.00 -0.05 23.44
CA ALA A 233 13.42 1.31 23.57
C ALA A 233 11.94 1.46 23.16
N ILE A 234 11.28 0.41 22.65
CA ILE A 234 9.92 0.54 22.11
C ILE A 234 8.97 -0.44 22.80
N ARG A 235 8.44 -0.03 23.97
CA ARG A 235 7.17 -0.60 24.47
C ARG A 235 6.04 0.06 23.70
N MET A 236 5.58 -0.55 22.62
CA MET A 236 4.22 -0.31 22.11
C MET A 236 3.27 -0.70 23.24
N GLN A 237 2.45 0.23 23.74
CA GLN A 237 1.44 -0.15 24.72
C GLN A 237 0.42 -1.06 24.03
N PRO A 238 0.08 -2.22 24.63
CA PRO A 238 -1.02 -3.02 24.12
C PRO A 238 -2.27 -2.14 24.09
N ILE A 239 -2.98 -2.16 22.97
CA ILE A 239 -4.36 -1.67 22.91
C ILE A 239 -5.12 -2.43 23.99
N PRO A 240 -5.81 -1.76 24.93
CA PRO A 240 -6.56 -2.44 25.97
C PRO A 240 -7.46 -3.48 25.32
N GLU A 241 -7.33 -4.75 25.72
CA GLU A 241 -8.31 -5.77 25.36
C GLU A 241 -9.67 -5.23 25.81
N ALA A 242 -10.59 -5.09 24.86
CA ALA A 242 -11.95 -4.71 25.17
C ALA A 242 -12.53 -5.78 26.11
N ALA A 243 -12.89 -5.35 27.33
CA ALA A 243 -13.65 -6.14 28.29
C ALA A 243 -15.00 -6.58 27.72
#